data_AF-A0A3D0NR34-F1
#
_entry.id   AF-A0A3D0NR34-F1
#
_cell.length_a   1.000
_cell.length_b   1.000
_cell.length_c   1.000
_cell.angle_alpha   90.00
_cell.angle_beta   90.00
_cell.angle_gamma   90.00
#
_symmetry.space_group_name_H-M   'P 1'
#
loop_
_entity.id
_entity.type
_entity.pdbx_description
1 polymer ?
#
loop_
_entity_poly.entity_id
_entity_poly.type
_entity_poly.pdbx_seq_one_letter_code
_entity_poly.pdbx_strand_id
1 'polypeptide(L)'
;KASTVRSEYVLGVRGLVRERSAKNKDIPTGDIEIEVKELRILSESETTPFEIIDNCPTAELTRLKYRYLDLRRPELQKNLLFRHKVAKVTRDFFDENGFIELETPMLIKSTPEGARDFLVPSRIHKGS
;
A
#
# COMPACT_ATOMS: atom_id res chain seq x y z
N LYS A 1 -10.67 -0.63 -28.50
CA LYS A 1 -9.67 -0.66 -27.41
C LYS A 1 -10.32 -0.54 -26.04
N ALA A 2 -11.18 0.45 -25.80
CA ALA A 2 -11.87 0.55 -24.51
C ALA A 2 -12.73 -0.70 -24.17
N SER A 3 -13.39 -1.29 -25.17
CA SER A 3 -14.23 -2.50 -25.02
C SER A 3 -13.50 -3.77 -24.57
N THR A 4 -12.17 -3.81 -24.66
CA THR A 4 -11.38 -4.99 -24.27
C THR A 4 -10.78 -4.88 -22.88
N VAL A 5 -10.88 -3.71 -22.24
CA VAL A 5 -10.35 -3.45 -20.90
C VAL A 5 -11.16 -4.24 -19.87
N ARG A 6 -10.46 -4.85 -18.90
CA ARG A 6 -11.06 -5.56 -17.76
C ARG A 6 -10.65 -4.90 -16.46
N SER A 7 -11.24 -5.38 -15.36
CA SER A 7 -10.91 -4.91 -14.01
C SER A 7 -9.41 -5.00 -13.76
N GLU A 8 -8.88 -4.02 -13.01
CA GLU A 8 -7.48 -3.94 -12.57
C GLU A 8 -6.41 -3.83 -13.66
N TYR A 9 -6.79 -3.56 -14.92
CA TYR A 9 -5.83 -3.21 -15.96
C TYR A 9 -5.12 -1.90 -15.62
N VAL A 10 -3.81 -1.83 -15.89
CA VAL A 10 -3.05 -0.59 -15.75
C VAL A 10 -3.11 0.16 -17.07
N LEU A 11 -3.75 1.34 -17.05
CA LEU A 11 -4.03 2.13 -18.24
C LEU A 11 -3.30 3.47 -18.21
N GLY A 12 -2.81 3.90 -19.37
CA GLY A 12 -2.42 5.27 -19.64
C GLY A 12 -3.50 5.94 -20.48
N VAL A 13 -4.10 7.02 -19.98
CA VAL A 13 -5.16 7.76 -20.68
C VAL A 13 -4.77 9.22 -20.87
N ARG A 14 -5.14 9.79 -22.02
CA ARG A 14 -5.05 11.23 -22.30
C ARG A 14 -6.36 11.71 -22.89
N GLY A 15 -6.85 12.85 -22.45
CA GLY A 15 -8.14 13.37 -22.88
C GLY A 15 -8.36 14.81 -22.47
N LEU A 16 -9.58 15.29 -22.71
CA LEU A 16 -10.02 16.63 -22.31
C LEU A 16 -10.90 16.52 -21.07
N VAL A 17 -10.65 17.39 -20.08
CA VAL A 17 -11.53 17.50 -18.91
C VAL A 17 -12.81 18.21 -19.33
N ARG A 18 -13.97 17.65 -18.96
CA ARG A 18 -15.29 18.23 -19.20
C ARG A 18 -16.12 18.19 -17.93
N GLU A 19 -17.06 19.13 -17.82
CA GLU A 19 -18.08 19.09 -16.77
C GLU A 19 -19.06 17.94 -17.06
N ARG A 20 -19.46 17.24 -15.99
CA ARG A 20 -20.46 16.17 -16.08
C ARG A 20 -21.85 16.75 -16.23
N SER A 21 -22.64 16.14 -17.11
CA SER A 21 -24.09 16.41 -17.18
C SER A 21 -24.81 16.00 -15.89
N ALA A 22 -24.38 14.88 -15.29
CA ALA A 22 -24.88 14.39 -14.01
C ALA A 22 -23.74 14.35 -12.98
N LYS A 23 -23.73 15.34 -12.08
CA LYS A 23 -22.70 15.49 -11.04
C LYS A 23 -22.86 14.42 -9.95
N ASN A 24 -21.74 13.87 -9.51
CA ASN A 24 -21.68 12.90 -8.40
C ASN A 24 -21.05 13.58 -7.16
N LYS A 25 -21.81 13.73 -6.08
CA LYS A 25 -21.33 14.38 -4.85
C LYS A 25 -20.55 13.47 -3.90
N ASP A 26 -20.52 12.16 -4.18
CA ASP A 26 -19.91 11.15 -3.31
C ASP A 26 -18.41 10.98 -3.56
N ILE A 27 -17.88 11.55 -4.66
CA ILE A 27 -16.45 11.50 -5.00
C ILE A 27 -15.88 12.91 -5.23
N PRO A 28 -14.60 13.17 -4.88
CA PRO A 28 -14.01 14.51 -4.99
C PRO A 28 -13.97 15.10 -6.40
N THR A 29 -13.94 14.23 -7.42
CA THR A 29 -13.87 14.63 -8.84
C THR A 29 -15.22 14.54 -9.54
N GLY A 30 -16.33 14.38 -8.82
CA GLY A 30 -17.59 13.99 -9.42
C GLY A 30 -18.34 15.09 -10.20
N ASP A 31 -17.83 16.32 -10.20
CA ASP A 31 -18.29 17.41 -11.06
C ASP A 31 -17.74 17.32 -12.49
N ILE A 32 -16.65 16.58 -12.69
CA ILE A 32 -15.91 16.52 -13.95
C ILE A 32 -15.66 15.09 -14.40
N GLU A 33 -15.33 14.93 -15.67
CA GLU A 33 -14.87 13.69 -16.27
C GLU A 33 -13.85 13.94 -17.37
N ILE A 34 -13.22 12.86 -17.86
CA ILE A 34 -12.23 12.93 -18.94
C ILE A 34 -12.83 12.33 -20.20
N GLU A 35 -13.01 13.15 -21.23
CA GLU A 35 -13.29 12.70 -22.59
C GLU A 35 -12.00 12.14 -23.20
N VAL A 36 -11.84 10.81 -23.16
CA VAL A 36 -10.62 10.11 -23.58
C VAL A 36 -10.36 10.28 -25.08
N LYS A 37 -9.18 10.78 -25.44
CA LYS A 37 -8.70 10.91 -26.83
C LYS A 37 -7.66 9.86 -27.19
N GLU A 38 -6.82 9.48 -26.22
CA GLU A 38 -5.85 8.38 -26.37
C GLU A 38 -5.96 7.42 -25.18
N LEU A 39 -5.90 6.12 -25.46
CA LEU A 39 -5.89 5.05 -24.45
C LEU A 39 -4.81 4.03 -24.80
N ARG A 40 -3.96 3.73 -23.81
CA ARG A 40 -2.92 2.71 -23.87
C ARG A 40 -3.09 1.73 -22.71
N ILE A 41 -3.00 0.44 -23.02
CA ILE A 41 -2.90 -0.61 -22.00
C ILE A 41 -1.41 -0.75 -21.68
N LEU A 42 -1.03 -0.40 -20.45
CA LEU A 42 0.36 -0.48 -19.98
C LEU A 42 0.67 -1.88 -19.45
N SER A 43 -0.31 -2.49 -18.78
CA SER A 43 -0.27 -3.88 -18.33
C SER A 43 -1.69 -4.43 -18.29
N GLU A 44 -1.86 -5.64 -18.81
CA GLU A 44 -3.08 -6.43 -18.61
C GLU A 44 -3.07 -7.03 -17.20
N SER A 45 -4.26 -7.35 -16.67
CA SER A 45 -4.43 -8.04 -15.39
C SER A 45 -5.26 -9.31 -15.60
N GLU A 46 -4.92 -10.36 -14.89
CA GLU A 46 -5.82 -11.49 -14.70
C GLU A 46 -6.96 -11.10 -13.75
N THR A 47 -8.02 -11.91 -13.73
CA THR A 47 -9.11 -11.75 -12.77
C THR A 47 -8.56 -11.91 -11.36
N THR A 48 -8.78 -10.91 -10.51
CA THR A 48 -8.29 -10.94 -9.13
C THR A 48 -9.05 -11.98 -8.29
N PRO A 49 -8.38 -12.58 -7.29
CA PRO A 49 -9.00 -13.56 -6.39
C PRO A 49 -10.09 -12.97 -5.49
N PHE A 50 -10.22 -11.64 -5.44
CA PHE A 50 -11.26 -10.89 -4.78
C PHE A 50 -11.34 -9.47 -5.37
N GLU A 51 -12.46 -8.79 -5.14
CA GLU A 51 -12.64 -7.40 -5.54
C GLU A 51 -11.85 -6.44 -4.63
N ILE A 52 -11.22 -5.44 -5.22
CA ILE A 52 -10.44 -4.42 -4.50
C ILE A 52 -11.38 -3.28 -4.11
N ILE A 53 -12.20 -3.56 -3.10
CA ILE A 53 -13.15 -2.62 -2.51
C ILE A 53 -13.01 -2.62 -0.99
N ASP A 54 -13.41 -1.52 -0.35
CA ASP A 54 -13.51 -1.48 1.11
C ASP A 54 -14.57 -2.49 1.61
N ASN A 55 -14.42 -2.98 2.85
CA ASN A 55 -15.29 -4.01 3.43
C ASN A 55 -15.44 -5.30 2.58
N CYS A 56 -14.41 -5.65 1.80
CA CYS A 56 -14.38 -6.88 1.02
C CYS A 56 -14.69 -8.12 1.90
N PRO A 57 -15.73 -8.93 1.57
CA PRO A 57 -16.18 -10.06 2.40
C PRO A 57 -15.22 -11.26 2.35
N THR A 58 -14.17 -11.20 1.54
CA THR A 58 -13.20 -12.27 1.39
C THR A 58 -12.46 -12.58 2.70
N ALA A 59 -12.33 -13.88 2.98
CA ALA A 59 -11.60 -14.38 4.14
C ALA A 59 -10.20 -13.77 4.26
N GLU A 60 -9.81 -13.42 5.48
CA GLU A 60 -8.53 -12.78 5.78
C GLU A 60 -7.33 -13.59 5.26
N LEU A 61 -7.36 -14.92 5.39
CA LEU A 61 -6.29 -15.79 4.90
C LEU A 61 -5.99 -15.58 3.41
N THR A 62 -7.04 -15.46 2.58
CA THR A 62 -6.89 -15.17 1.14
C THR A 62 -6.34 -13.77 0.90
N ARG A 63 -6.80 -12.78 1.68
CA ARG A 63 -6.30 -11.41 1.60
C ARG A 63 -4.83 -11.31 2.00
N LEU A 64 -4.39 -12.05 3.02
CA LEU A 64 -2.98 -12.13 3.42
C LEU A 64 -2.12 -12.87 2.38
N LYS A 65 -2.65 -13.94 1.76
CA LYS A 65 -1.97 -14.63 0.66
C LYS A 65 -1.71 -13.71 -0.52
N TYR A 66 -2.68 -12.86 -0.88
CA TYR A 66 -2.56 -11.89 -1.96
C TYR A 66 -2.46 -10.46 -1.41
N ARG A 67 -1.65 -10.26 -0.37
CA ARG A 67 -1.58 -8.98 0.35
C ARG A 67 -1.24 -7.80 -0.56
N TYR A 68 -0.46 -8.02 -1.61
CA TYR A 68 -0.14 -6.99 -2.60
C TYR A 68 -1.37 -6.44 -3.35
N LEU A 69 -2.44 -7.23 -3.52
CA LEU A 69 -3.72 -6.77 -4.04
C LEU A 69 -4.56 -6.12 -2.95
N ASP A 70 -4.62 -6.74 -1.77
CA ASP A 70 -5.37 -6.22 -0.62
C ASP A 70 -4.89 -4.82 -0.22
N LEU A 71 -3.58 -4.57 -0.29
CA LEU A 71 -2.97 -3.27 -0.03
C LEU A 71 -3.43 -2.17 -0.98
N ARG A 72 -4.04 -2.46 -2.14
CA ARG A 72 -4.58 -1.46 -3.07
C ARG A 72 -5.90 -0.84 -2.58
N ARG A 73 -6.57 -1.46 -1.60
CA ARG A 73 -7.84 -0.95 -1.07
C ARG A 73 -7.67 0.43 -0.41
N PRO A 74 -8.58 1.39 -0.64
CA PRO A 74 -8.49 2.75 -0.10
C PRO A 74 -8.29 2.80 1.43
N GLU A 75 -9.00 1.96 2.19
CA GLU A 75 -8.84 1.90 3.64
C GLU A 75 -7.41 1.55 4.08
N LEU A 76 -6.78 0.54 3.45
CA LEU A 76 -5.42 0.13 3.80
C LEU A 76 -4.37 1.15 3.35
N GLN A 77 -4.57 1.77 2.19
CA GLN A 77 -3.74 2.89 1.74
C GLN A 77 -3.79 4.05 2.75
N LYS A 78 -4.99 4.42 3.21
CA LYS A 78 -5.18 5.45 4.24
C LYS A 78 -4.44 5.09 5.54
N ASN A 79 -4.54 3.85 5.99
CA ASN A 79 -3.86 3.37 7.20
C ASN A 79 -2.32 3.43 7.09
N LEU A 80 -1.77 3.02 5.94
CA LEU A 80 -0.32 3.08 5.70
C LEU A 80 0.19 4.52 5.62
N LEU A 81 -0.53 5.39 4.89
CA LEU A 81 -0.20 6.81 4.80
C LEU A 81 -0.31 7.51 6.16
N PHE A 82 -1.31 7.14 6.97
CA PHE A 82 -1.46 7.65 8.32
C PHE A 82 -0.29 7.21 9.22
N ARG A 83 0.06 5.91 9.21
CA ARG A 83 1.24 5.39 9.93
C ARG A 83 2.52 6.14 9.54
N HIS A 84 2.72 6.39 8.24
CA HIS A 84 3.84 7.18 7.74
C HIS A 84 3.85 8.60 8.33
N LYS A 85 2.70 9.31 8.28
CA LYS A 85 2.58 10.67 8.82
C LYS A 85 2.90 10.73 10.32
N VAL A 86 2.36 9.78 11.09
CA VAL A 86 2.66 9.67 12.54
C VAL A 86 4.16 9.48 12.75
N ALA A 87 4.77 8.50 12.07
CA ALA A 87 6.18 8.22 12.22
C ALA A 87 7.08 9.40 11.79
N LYS A 88 6.66 10.20 10.81
CA LYS A 88 7.35 11.41 10.39
C LYS A 88 7.26 12.49 11.49
N VAL A 89 6.05 12.86 11.90
CA VAL A 89 5.83 13.91 12.91
C VAL A 89 6.54 13.59 14.23
N THR A 90 6.55 12.32 14.64
CA THR A 90 7.30 11.90 15.83
C THR A 90 8.81 12.14 15.69
N ARG A 91 9.40 11.82 14.53
CA ARG A 91 10.82 12.05 14.29
C ARG A 91 11.15 13.53 14.21
N ASP A 92 10.36 14.30 13.46
CA ASP A 92 10.53 15.75 13.32
C ASP A 92 10.54 16.41 14.71
N PHE A 93 9.60 16.04 15.60
CA PHE A 93 9.58 16.54 16.98
C PHE A 93 10.87 16.25 17.76
N PHE A 94 11.39 15.02 17.69
CA PHE A 94 12.61 14.67 18.42
C PHE A 94 13.85 15.37 17.86
N ASP A 95 13.96 15.45 16.54
CA ASP A 95 15.04 16.16 15.85
C ASP A 95 15.07 17.66 16.22
N GLU A 96 13.92 18.32 16.20
CA GLU A 96 13.76 19.72 16.62
C GLU A 96 14.13 19.97 18.10
N ASN A 97 14.06 18.93 18.94
CA ASN A 97 14.42 18.99 20.35
C ASN A 97 15.85 18.48 20.64
N GLY A 98 16.69 18.31 19.60
CA GLY A 98 18.10 17.96 19.74
C GLY A 98 18.38 16.50 20.03
N PHE A 99 17.41 15.60 19.83
CA PHE A 99 17.65 14.17 19.85
C PHE A 99 18.31 13.72 18.53
N ILE A 100 19.09 12.65 18.60
CA ILE A 100 19.75 12.06 17.42
C ILE A 100 19.18 10.67 17.19
N GLU A 101 18.73 10.38 15.97
CA GLU A 101 18.33 9.04 15.57
C GLU A 101 19.58 8.16 15.41
N LEU A 102 19.74 7.18 16.30
CA LEU A 102 20.86 6.23 16.31
C LEU A 102 20.36 4.82 16.00
N GLU A 103 20.81 4.25 14.88
CA GLU A 103 20.53 2.86 14.54
C GLU A 103 21.34 1.91 15.43
N THR A 104 20.68 0.90 16.00
CA THR A 104 21.33 -0.13 16.82
C THR A 104 21.36 -1.47 16.10
N PRO A 105 22.36 -2.34 16.36
CA PRO A 105 22.47 -3.63 15.68
C PRO A 105 21.26 -4.54 15.92
N MET A 106 20.77 -5.20 14.86
CA MET A 106 19.68 -6.18 14.98
C MET A 106 20.15 -7.58 15.43
N LEU A 107 21.35 -7.99 15.03
CA LEU A 107 21.93 -9.29 15.40
C LEU A 107 22.78 -9.13 16.66
N ILE A 108 22.17 -9.40 17.82
CA ILE A 108 22.81 -9.28 19.13
C ILE A 108 22.93 -10.64 19.82
N LYS A 109 23.70 -10.67 20.92
CA LYS A 109 23.81 -11.86 21.77
C LYS A 109 22.49 -12.08 22.52
N SER A 110 21.99 -13.32 22.51
CA SER A 110 20.78 -13.70 23.24
C SER A 110 21.01 -13.63 24.75
N THR A 111 20.00 -13.14 25.48
CA THR A 111 19.99 -13.03 26.94
C THR A 111 18.80 -13.79 27.53
N PRO A 112 19.01 -14.74 28.45
CA PRO A 112 17.98 -15.68 28.90
C PRO A 112 16.94 -15.09 29.87
N GLU A 113 17.15 -13.86 30.34
CA GLU A 113 16.36 -13.24 31.41
C GLU A 113 14.99 -12.71 30.94
N GLY A 114 14.84 -12.51 29.62
CA GLY A 114 13.68 -11.85 29.03
C GLY A 114 12.76 -12.75 28.21
N ALA A 115 12.04 -12.13 27.27
CA ALA A 115 11.25 -12.84 26.28
C ALA A 115 12.13 -13.75 25.41
N ARG A 116 11.50 -14.71 24.71
CA ARG A 116 12.24 -15.60 23.82
C ARG A 116 12.80 -14.84 22.61
N ASP A 117 14.09 -14.99 22.39
CA ASP A 117 14.77 -14.43 21.22
C ASP A 117 14.51 -15.27 19.96
N PHE A 118 14.42 -14.60 18.81
CA PHE A 118 14.56 -15.25 17.51
C PHE A 118 16.04 -15.52 17.25
N LEU A 119 16.39 -16.79 17.08
CA LEU A 119 17.79 -17.19 16.86
C LEU A 119 18.14 -17.19 15.38
N VAL A 120 19.23 -16.50 15.03
CA VAL A 120 19.84 -16.53 13.69
C VAL A 120 21.20 -17.23 13.80
N PRO A 121 21.34 -18.47 13.30
CA PRO A 121 22.58 -19.23 13.44
C PRO A 121 23.72 -18.59 12.64
N SER A 122 24.90 -18.51 13.26
CA SER A 122 26.10 -18.03 12.58
C SER A 122 26.75 -19.15 11.77
N ARG A 123 27.11 -18.86 10.52
CA ARG A 123 27.92 -19.78 9.70
C ARG A 123 29.38 -19.85 10.18
N ILE A 124 29.92 -18.75 10.71
CA ILE A 124 31.34 -18.62 11.09
C ILE A 124 31.57 -19.28 12.46
N HIS A 125 30.70 -18.98 13.42
CA HIS A 125 30.74 -19.58 14.74
C HIS A 125 29.80 -20.79 14.75
N LYS A 126 30.35 -21.97 14.46
CA LYS A 126 29.64 -23.23 14.66
C LYS A 126 29.28 -23.31 16.15
N GLY A 127 27.99 -23.33 16.45
CA GLY A 127 27.48 -23.27 17.82
C GLY A 127 28.10 -24.34 18.72
N SER A 128 28.14 -24.06 20.03
CA SER A 128 28.52 -24.99 21.07
C SER A 128 27.39 -25.95 21.41
#